data_AF-W4JXX4-F1
#
_entry.id   AF-W4JXX4-F1
#
_cell.length_a   1.000
_cell.length_b   1.000
_cell.length_c   1.000
_cell.angle_alpha   90.00
_cell.angle_beta   90.00
_cell.angle_gamma   90.00
#
_symmetry.space_group_name_H-M   'P 1'
#
loop_
_entity.id
_entity.type
_entity.pdbx_description
1 polymer ?
#
loop_
_entity_poly.entity_id
_entity_poly.type
_entity_poly.pdbx_seq_one_letter_code
_entity_poly.pdbx_strand_id
1 'polypeptide(L)'
;IADVPGAGKGVLAVRDLALGELIVKERPLLLVPREILYSRAPGATHPDAPLRMLVDQTMPPDDRALFLGLHHCKSADPADYRDIVDTNSLPVPSLPGHALEHHAVCAAASRINHSCSPNATHFWDLESFSFEFRAIRPIRKGEQVTISYLNTRLLPRRARQQALADKYAFRCACPACSLPTADAAASDAR
;
A
#
# COMPACT_ATOMS: atom_id res chain seq x y z
N ILE A 1 12.85 -8.36 -1.94
CA ILE A 1 11.44 -8.83 -1.99
C ILE A 1 11.48 -10.35 -2.02
N ALA A 2 10.67 -11.02 -1.21
CA ALA A 2 10.62 -12.49 -1.14
C ALA A 2 9.19 -12.97 -0.90
N ASP A 3 8.94 -14.26 -1.10
CA ASP A 3 7.69 -14.89 -0.70
C ASP A 3 7.59 -14.97 0.83
N VAL A 4 6.42 -14.61 1.34
CA VAL A 4 6.07 -14.57 2.75
C VAL A 4 4.86 -15.48 2.95
N PRO A 5 4.97 -16.55 3.77
CA PRO A 5 3.87 -17.44 4.06
C PRO A 5 2.62 -16.67 4.53
N GLY A 6 1.51 -16.85 3.82
CA GLY A 6 0.22 -16.22 4.14
C GLY A 6 0.08 -14.75 3.75
N ALA A 7 1.09 -14.13 3.12
CA ALA A 7 1.04 -12.72 2.70
C ALA A 7 1.57 -12.46 1.27
N GLY A 8 1.75 -13.51 0.47
CA GLY A 8 2.25 -13.38 -0.91
C GLY A 8 3.69 -12.85 -0.94
N LYS A 9 3.95 -11.79 -1.70
CA LYS A 9 5.27 -11.14 -1.73
C LYS A 9 5.38 -10.11 -0.61
N GLY A 10 6.56 -9.99 -0.01
CA GLY A 10 6.86 -8.98 1.01
C GLY A 10 8.25 -8.38 0.87
N VAL A 11 8.47 -7.25 1.54
CA VAL A 11 9.79 -6.62 1.68
C VAL A 11 10.41 -7.07 3.00
N LEU A 12 11.64 -7.59 2.95
CA LEU A 12 12.39 -8.03 4.12
C LEU A 12 13.69 -7.24 4.23
N ALA A 13 14.10 -6.93 5.45
CA ALA A 13 15.37 -6.26 5.69
C ALA A 13 16.53 -7.23 5.39
N VAL A 14 17.48 -6.81 4.56
CA VAL A 14 18.68 -7.63 4.22
C VAL A 14 19.82 -7.48 5.22
N ARG A 15 19.69 -6.51 6.13
CA ARG A 15 20.60 -6.16 7.23
C ARG A 15 19.78 -5.55 8.37
N ASP A 16 20.41 -5.33 9.51
CA ASP A 16 19.81 -4.56 10.59
C ASP A 16 19.64 -3.08 10.15
N LEU A 17 18.51 -2.48 10.52
CA LEU A 17 18.15 -1.09 10.26
C LEU A 17 17.88 -0.38 11.58
N ALA A 18 18.44 0.80 11.75
CA ALA A 18 18.25 1.65 12.92
C ALA A 18 16.93 2.44 12.86
N LEU A 19 16.50 2.97 14.00
CA LEU A 19 15.40 3.93 14.08
C LEU A 19 15.68 5.14 13.16
N GLY A 20 14.69 5.53 12.35
CA GLY A 20 14.76 6.68 11.44
C GLY A 20 15.49 6.41 10.12
N GLU A 21 16.12 5.24 9.99
CA GLU A 21 16.93 4.91 8.82
C GLU A 21 16.07 4.79 7.55
N LEU A 22 16.62 5.26 6.42
CA LEU A 22 15.99 5.15 5.11
C LEU A 22 15.98 3.67 4.67
N ILE A 23 14.80 3.17 4.35
CA ILE A 23 14.58 1.80 3.88
C ILE A 23 14.56 1.78 2.34
N VAL A 24 13.72 2.62 1.75
CA VAL A 24 13.58 2.77 0.31
C VAL A 24 13.16 4.19 -0.03
N LYS A 25 13.72 4.72 -1.12
CA LYS A 25 13.30 5.95 -1.78
C LYS A 25 12.97 5.60 -3.24
N GLU A 26 11.72 5.75 -3.63
CA GLU A 26 11.23 5.21 -4.91
C GLU A 26 10.30 6.20 -5.61
N ARG A 27 10.56 6.44 -6.90
CA ARG A 27 9.64 7.19 -7.77
C ARG A 27 8.48 6.29 -8.18
N PRO A 28 7.25 6.82 -8.28
CA PRO A 28 6.11 5.99 -8.65
C PRO A 28 6.21 5.50 -10.10
N LEU A 29 5.73 4.28 -10.35
CA LEU A 29 5.44 3.77 -11.69
C LEU A 29 4.27 4.53 -12.32
N LEU A 30 3.31 4.92 -11.50
CA LEU A 30 2.08 5.59 -11.93
C LEU A 30 1.62 6.57 -10.86
N LEU A 31 1.24 7.79 -11.27
CA LEU A 31 0.57 8.79 -10.44
C LEU A 31 -0.78 9.13 -11.08
N VAL A 32 -1.87 9.02 -10.32
CA VAL A 32 -3.23 9.29 -10.82
C VAL A 32 -4.01 10.17 -9.85
N PRO A 33 -4.88 11.07 -10.35
CA PRO A 33 -5.88 11.73 -9.53
C PRO A 33 -6.77 10.71 -8.82
N ARG A 34 -7.07 10.95 -7.54
CA ARG A 34 -7.87 10.08 -6.68
C ARG A 34 -9.25 9.80 -7.26
N GLU A 35 -9.83 10.76 -7.97
CA GLU A 35 -11.16 10.70 -8.57
C GLU A 35 -11.27 9.62 -9.64
N ILE A 36 -10.17 9.27 -10.32
CA ILE A 36 -10.16 8.15 -11.28
C ILE A 36 -10.47 6.83 -10.56
N LEU A 37 -10.09 6.69 -9.29
CA LEU A 37 -10.32 5.48 -8.50
C LEU A 37 -11.71 5.43 -7.88
N TYR A 38 -12.25 6.58 -7.46
CA TYR A 38 -13.49 6.65 -6.66
C TYR A 38 -14.70 7.26 -7.38
N SER A 39 -14.55 7.73 -8.62
CA SER A 39 -15.71 8.16 -9.41
C SER A 39 -16.65 6.96 -9.62
N ARG A 40 -17.87 7.09 -9.08
CA ARG A 40 -18.97 6.11 -9.08
C ARG A 40 -20.22 6.72 -9.69
N ALA A 41 -20.09 7.48 -10.79
CA ALA A 41 -21.26 7.95 -11.52
C ALA A 41 -22.10 6.72 -11.96
N PRO A 42 -23.38 6.59 -11.53
CA PRO A 42 -24.22 5.46 -11.89
C PRO A 42 -24.43 5.42 -13.42
N GLY A 43 -24.21 4.26 -14.04
CA GLY A 43 -24.36 4.10 -15.49
C GLY A 43 -23.19 4.65 -16.32
N ALA A 44 -22.15 5.19 -15.68
CA ALA A 44 -20.90 5.42 -16.38
C ALA A 44 -20.23 4.06 -16.61
N THR A 45 -20.17 3.64 -17.87
CA THR A 45 -19.02 2.90 -18.39
C THR A 45 -17.79 3.81 -18.27
N HIS A 46 -17.35 4.12 -17.04
CA HIS A 46 -16.21 4.99 -16.84
C HIS A 46 -14.94 4.19 -17.14
N PRO A 47 -14.00 4.80 -17.87
CA PRO A 47 -13.21 4.07 -18.82
C PRO A 47 -12.01 3.56 -18.06
N ASP A 48 -11.77 2.26 -18.11
CA ASP A 48 -10.40 1.78 -17.98
C ASP A 48 -9.51 2.44 -19.05
N ALA A 49 -10.08 3.04 -20.10
CA ALA A 49 -9.33 3.61 -21.22
C ALA A 49 -8.21 4.60 -20.84
N PRO A 50 -8.34 5.61 -19.94
CA PRO A 50 -7.19 6.40 -19.50
C PRO A 50 -6.12 5.60 -18.77
N LEU A 51 -6.49 4.75 -17.80
CA LEU A 51 -5.51 3.89 -17.11
C LEU A 51 -4.84 2.92 -18.09
N ARG A 52 -5.62 2.37 -19.01
CA ARG A 52 -5.19 1.45 -20.03
C ARG A 52 -4.31 2.11 -21.07
N MET A 53 -4.62 3.33 -21.48
CA MET A 53 -3.75 4.14 -22.33
C MET A 53 -2.43 4.42 -21.62
N LEU A 54 -2.47 4.82 -20.35
CA LEU A 54 -1.26 5.08 -19.56
C LEU A 54 -0.40 3.80 -19.44
N VAL A 55 -1.00 2.67 -19.06
CA VAL A 55 -0.29 1.41 -18.83
C VAL A 55 0.15 0.74 -20.15
N ASP A 56 -0.71 0.64 -21.16
CA ASP A 56 -0.40 -0.10 -22.39
C ASP A 56 0.39 0.73 -23.41
N GLN A 57 0.22 2.07 -23.43
CA GLN A 57 0.80 2.91 -24.49
C GLN A 57 1.94 3.81 -24.01
N THR A 58 2.02 4.13 -22.70
CA THR A 58 3.02 5.09 -22.20
C THR A 58 4.02 4.50 -21.21
N MET A 59 3.64 3.46 -20.46
CA MET A 59 4.52 2.83 -19.48
C MET A 59 5.61 1.99 -20.18
N PRO A 60 6.91 2.14 -19.83
CA PRO A 60 7.96 1.30 -20.37
C PRO A 60 7.68 -0.20 -20.13
N PRO A 61 8.14 -1.11 -21.02
CA PRO A 61 7.82 -2.55 -20.90
C PRO A 61 8.22 -3.18 -19.56
N ASP A 62 9.38 -2.81 -19.02
CA ASP A 62 9.86 -3.33 -17.73
C ASP A 62 9.00 -2.84 -16.56
N ASP A 63 8.65 -1.55 -16.56
CA ASP A 63 7.77 -0.93 -15.57
C ASP A 63 6.35 -1.51 -15.64
N ARG A 64 5.86 -1.77 -16.85
CA ARG A 64 4.56 -2.41 -17.09
C ARG A 64 4.54 -3.83 -16.55
N ALA A 65 5.62 -4.59 -16.74
CA ALA A 65 5.73 -5.93 -16.15
C ALA A 65 5.73 -5.88 -14.62
N LEU A 66 6.40 -4.89 -14.02
CA LEU A 66 6.38 -4.68 -12.57
C LEU A 66 4.97 -4.33 -12.06
N PHE A 67 4.28 -3.42 -12.75
CA PHE A 67 2.91 -3.01 -12.43
C PHE A 67 1.90 -4.16 -12.53
N LEU A 68 1.89 -4.89 -13.65
CA LEU A 68 1.02 -6.04 -13.87
C LEU A 68 1.32 -7.22 -12.94
N GLY A 69 2.55 -7.30 -12.41
CA GLY A 69 2.94 -8.29 -11.42
C GLY A 69 2.50 -7.97 -9.99
N LEU A 70 1.88 -6.81 -9.72
CA LEU A 70 1.39 -6.43 -8.39
C LEU A 70 0.15 -7.25 -8.00
N HIS A 71 -0.06 -7.41 -6.71
CA HIS A 71 -1.20 -8.17 -6.19
C HIS A 71 -2.48 -7.33 -6.28
N HIS A 72 -3.59 -7.95 -6.69
CA HIS A 72 -4.92 -7.34 -6.67
C HIS A 72 -5.95 -8.40 -6.24
N CYS A 73 -7.11 -7.99 -5.74
CA CYS A 73 -8.00 -8.91 -5.01
C CYS A 73 -9.51 -8.68 -5.18
N LYS A 74 -9.92 -7.69 -5.98
CA LYS A 74 -11.34 -7.35 -6.21
C LYS A 74 -11.86 -7.88 -7.53
N SER A 75 -10.97 -8.19 -8.46
CA SER A 75 -11.27 -8.71 -9.79
C SER A 75 -10.50 -9.99 -10.09
N ALA A 76 -11.10 -10.87 -10.89
CA ALA A 76 -10.42 -12.07 -11.42
C ALA A 76 -9.67 -11.80 -12.73
N ASP A 77 -9.89 -10.63 -13.35
CA ASP A 77 -9.16 -10.21 -14.55
C ASP A 77 -7.76 -9.74 -14.15
N PRO A 78 -6.69 -10.42 -14.58
CA PRO A 78 -5.31 -10.00 -14.28
C PRO A 78 -4.93 -8.66 -14.93
N ALA A 79 -5.73 -8.15 -15.87
CA ALA A 79 -5.57 -6.86 -16.50
C ALA A 79 -6.57 -5.81 -15.98
N ASP A 80 -7.17 -6.02 -14.79
CA ASP A 80 -7.96 -5.00 -14.11
C ASP A 80 -7.04 -3.94 -13.49
N TYR A 81 -6.66 -2.95 -14.30
CA TYR A 81 -5.73 -1.90 -13.90
C TYR A 81 -6.27 -1.06 -12.76
N ARG A 82 -7.59 -0.92 -12.66
CA ARG A 82 -8.22 -0.20 -11.55
C ARG A 82 -8.04 -0.96 -10.24
N ASP A 83 -8.26 -2.26 -10.22
CA ASP A 83 -8.06 -3.07 -9.03
C ASP A 83 -6.58 -3.10 -8.61
N ILE A 84 -5.65 -3.20 -9.56
CA ILE A 84 -4.22 -3.07 -9.28
C ILE A 84 -3.93 -1.72 -8.60
N VAL A 85 -4.42 -0.60 -9.14
CA VAL A 85 -4.16 0.72 -8.55
C VAL A 85 -4.85 0.89 -7.19
N ASP A 86 -6.12 0.50 -7.04
CA ASP A 86 -6.83 0.66 -5.77
C ASP A 86 -6.26 -0.24 -4.65
N THR A 87 -5.70 -1.40 -5.01
CA THR A 87 -5.05 -2.31 -4.06
C THR A 87 -3.65 -1.84 -3.65
N ASN A 88 -2.89 -1.22 -4.55
CA ASN A 88 -1.46 -0.97 -4.37
C ASN A 88 -1.06 0.50 -4.18
N SER A 89 -1.99 1.44 -4.40
CA SER A 89 -1.65 2.86 -4.36
C SER A 89 -1.50 3.41 -2.95
N LEU A 90 -0.55 4.34 -2.83
CA LEU A 90 -0.26 5.13 -1.64
C LEU A 90 -0.79 6.55 -1.84
N PRO A 91 -1.40 7.17 -0.82
CA PRO A 91 -1.89 8.54 -0.94
C PRO A 91 -0.72 9.52 -1.05
N VAL A 92 -0.82 10.43 -2.02
CA VAL A 92 0.08 11.56 -2.19
C VAL A 92 -0.63 12.80 -1.61
N PRO A 93 0.02 13.56 -0.70
CA PRO A 93 -0.53 14.81 -0.18
C PRO A 93 -0.89 15.79 -1.31
N SER A 94 -1.80 16.72 -1.04
CA SER A 94 -2.17 17.76 -2.00
C SER A 94 -0.93 18.48 -2.54
N LEU A 95 -0.79 18.48 -3.87
CA LEU A 95 0.31 19.15 -4.54
C LEU A 95 0.07 20.67 -4.51
N PRO A 96 1.10 21.50 -4.27
CA PRO A 96 0.94 22.95 -4.24
C PRO A 96 0.24 23.48 -5.50
N GLY A 97 -0.83 24.26 -5.32
CA GLY A 97 -1.62 24.82 -6.44
C GLY A 97 -2.65 23.88 -7.05
N HIS A 98 -2.81 22.65 -6.54
CA HIS A 98 -3.78 21.68 -7.03
C HIS A 98 -4.75 21.24 -5.93
N ALA A 99 -6.06 21.29 -6.21
CA ALA A 99 -7.09 20.89 -5.27
C ALA A 99 -7.29 19.36 -5.18
N LEU A 100 -6.85 18.62 -6.21
CA LEU A 100 -7.06 17.18 -6.28
C LEU A 100 -6.00 16.42 -5.47
N GLU A 101 -6.46 15.39 -4.76
CA GLU A 101 -5.57 14.40 -4.15
C GLU A 101 -5.08 13.42 -5.21
N HIS A 102 -3.87 12.91 -5.02
CA HIS A 102 -3.27 11.97 -5.96
C HIS A 102 -2.94 10.67 -5.24
N HIS A 103 -2.87 9.61 -6.01
CA HIS A 103 -2.47 8.29 -5.57
C HIS A 103 -1.35 7.80 -6.46
N ALA A 104 -0.35 7.16 -5.86
CA ALA A 104 0.79 6.64 -6.62
C ALA A 104 1.00 5.14 -6.38
N VAL A 105 1.32 4.43 -7.44
CA VAL A 105 1.72 3.02 -7.41
C VAL A 105 3.22 2.93 -7.61
N CYS A 106 3.89 2.11 -6.81
CA CYS A 106 5.33 1.90 -6.84
C CYS A 106 5.64 0.43 -7.15
N ALA A 107 6.86 0.10 -7.57
CA ALA A 107 7.23 -1.29 -7.84
C ALA A 107 7.54 -2.03 -6.54
N ALA A 108 8.48 -1.52 -5.74
CA ALA A 108 8.95 -2.15 -4.52
C ALA A 108 8.08 -1.77 -3.31
N ALA A 109 7.74 -0.48 -3.16
CA ALA A 109 6.97 0.01 -2.03
C ALA A 109 5.55 -0.58 -1.96
N SER A 110 4.91 -0.87 -3.10
CA SER A 110 3.61 -1.56 -3.14
C SER A 110 3.67 -3.04 -2.72
N ARG A 111 4.87 -3.60 -2.49
CA ARG A 111 5.08 -4.95 -1.92
C ARG A 111 5.24 -4.93 -0.39
N ILE A 112 5.19 -3.76 0.25
CA ILE A 112 5.36 -3.65 1.71
C ILE A 112 4.04 -4.01 2.39
N ASN A 113 4.04 -5.13 3.12
CA ASN A 113 2.83 -5.67 3.74
C ASN A 113 2.28 -4.83 4.90
N HIS A 114 1.02 -5.09 5.24
CA HIS A 114 0.34 -4.46 6.35
C HIS A 114 0.76 -5.01 7.72
N SER A 115 0.89 -4.10 8.70
CA SER A 115 0.77 -4.43 10.14
C SER A 115 -0.03 -3.33 10.86
N CYS A 116 -0.88 -3.73 11.82
CA CYS A 116 -1.53 -2.79 12.73
C CYS A 116 -0.52 -2.19 13.74
N SER A 117 0.63 -2.83 13.93
CA SER A 117 1.79 -2.30 14.68
C SER A 117 2.99 -2.29 13.73
N PRO A 118 3.06 -1.31 12.80
CA PRO A 118 4.07 -1.28 11.75
C PRO A 118 5.46 -0.99 12.30
N ASN A 119 6.48 -1.25 11.48
CA ASN A 119 7.86 -0.89 11.78
C ASN A 119 8.46 0.13 10.79
N ALA A 120 7.70 0.52 9.78
CA ALA A 120 8.01 1.62 8.89
C ALA A 120 6.85 2.59 8.74
N THR A 121 7.19 3.81 8.32
CA THR A 121 6.25 4.82 7.82
C THR A 121 6.74 5.34 6.49
N HIS A 122 5.87 6.04 5.76
CA HIS A 122 6.23 6.69 4.51
C HIS A 122 5.77 8.15 4.47
N PHE A 123 6.40 8.94 3.62
CA PHE A 123 5.98 10.27 3.25
C PHE A 123 6.40 10.57 1.81
N TRP A 124 5.70 11.53 1.20
CA TRP A 124 5.98 11.99 -0.15
C TRP A 124 7.01 13.13 -0.12
N ASP A 125 8.11 12.95 -0.85
CA ASP A 125 9.09 13.99 -1.12
C ASP A 125 8.80 14.61 -2.49
N LEU A 126 8.34 15.87 -2.48
CA LEU A 126 7.97 16.59 -3.68
C LEU A 126 9.20 16.96 -4.53
N GLU A 127 10.33 17.28 -3.90
CA GLU A 127 11.52 17.76 -4.59
C GLU A 127 12.13 16.65 -5.46
N SER A 128 12.25 15.45 -4.90
CA SER A 128 12.74 14.29 -5.65
C SER A 128 11.66 13.51 -6.40
N PHE A 129 10.39 13.86 -6.19
CA PHE A 129 9.20 13.22 -6.75
C PHE A 129 9.13 11.72 -6.41
N SER A 130 9.22 11.39 -5.13
CA SER A 130 9.32 9.99 -4.66
C SER A 130 8.69 9.77 -3.30
N PHE A 131 8.31 8.53 -3.01
CA PHE A 131 8.06 8.11 -1.63
C PHE A 131 9.37 7.76 -0.92
N GLU A 132 9.51 8.24 0.31
CA GLU A 132 10.52 7.77 1.26
C GLU A 132 9.87 6.90 2.33
N PHE A 133 10.47 5.74 2.58
CA PHE A 133 10.08 4.84 3.66
C PHE A 133 11.18 4.80 4.70
N ARG A 134 10.81 5.00 5.96
CA ARG A 134 11.76 5.04 7.08
C ARG A 134 11.31 4.14 8.21
N ALA A 135 12.29 3.54 8.87
CA ALA A 135 12.07 2.71 10.05
C ALA A 135 11.58 3.57 11.22
N ILE A 136 10.52 3.15 11.90
CA ILE A 136 9.99 3.82 13.11
C ILE A 136 10.34 3.06 14.39
N ARG A 137 11.06 1.94 14.25
CA ARG A 137 11.73 1.17 15.29
C ARG A 137 12.85 0.35 14.64
N PRO A 138 13.84 -0.18 15.39
CA PRO A 138 14.83 -1.08 14.83
C PRO A 138 14.16 -2.27 14.10
N ILE A 139 14.70 -2.63 12.93
CA ILE A 139 14.25 -3.76 12.12
C ILE A 139 15.43 -4.70 11.96
N ARG A 140 15.27 -5.97 12.35
CA ARG A 140 16.35 -6.96 12.25
C ARG A 140 16.48 -7.50 10.84
N LYS A 141 17.68 -7.92 10.45
CA LYS A 141 17.89 -8.72 9.23
C LYS A 141 16.90 -9.90 9.19
N GLY A 142 16.20 -10.03 8.08
CA GLY A 142 15.17 -11.05 7.85
C GLY A 142 13.77 -10.66 8.34
N GLU A 143 13.61 -9.63 9.17
CA GLU A 143 12.30 -9.12 9.55
C GLU A 143 11.62 -8.45 8.35
N GLN A 144 10.30 -8.64 8.23
CA GLN A 144 9.51 -7.92 7.23
C GLN A 144 9.44 -6.43 7.56
N VAL A 145 9.60 -5.60 6.54
CA VAL A 145 9.20 -4.20 6.59
C VAL A 145 7.69 -4.14 6.41
N THR A 146 6.99 -3.42 7.29
CA THR A 146 5.54 -3.29 7.28
C THR A 146 5.10 -1.85 7.51
N ILE A 147 4.04 -1.44 6.82
CA ILE A 147 3.35 -0.17 7.02
C ILE A 147 1.91 -0.42 7.46
N SER A 148 1.19 0.62 7.86
CA SER A 148 -0.26 0.52 8.03
C SER A 148 -0.97 0.91 6.74
N TYR A 149 -1.90 0.08 6.30
CA TYR A 149 -2.81 0.37 5.18
C TYR A 149 -4.03 1.17 5.63
N LEU A 150 -4.18 1.35 6.94
CA LEU A 150 -5.32 1.99 7.56
C LEU A 150 -4.91 3.38 8.05
N ASN A 151 -5.73 4.38 7.71
CA ASN A 151 -5.67 5.71 8.31
C ASN A 151 -6.26 5.73 9.73
N THR A 152 -6.74 4.58 10.21
CA THR A 152 -7.57 4.42 11.39
C THR A 152 -6.95 3.45 12.40
N ARG A 153 -5.64 3.57 12.64
CA ARG A 153 -4.86 2.66 13.51
C ARG A 153 -5.42 2.56 14.93
N LEU A 154 -6.09 3.61 15.41
CA LEU A 154 -6.70 3.69 16.74
C LEU A 154 -8.09 3.03 16.85
N LEU A 155 -8.65 2.53 15.74
CA LEU A 155 -9.92 1.80 15.82
C LEU A 155 -9.73 0.45 16.52
N PRO A 156 -10.77 -0.12 17.16
CA PRO A 156 -10.71 -1.45 17.77
C PRO A 156 -10.30 -2.56 16.79
N ARG A 157 -9.71 -3.65 17.29
CA ARG A 157 -9.24 -4.80 16.49
C ARG A 157 -10.28 -5.29 15.49
N ARG A 158 -11.55 -5.38 15.90
CA ARG A 158 -12.65 -5.83 15.03
C ARG A 158 -12.83 -4.90 13.83
N ALA A 159 -12.83 -3.59 14.04
CA ALA A 159 -13.01 -2.60 12.98
C ALA A 159 -11.81 -2.58 12.02
N ARG A 160 -10.58 -2.70 12.55
CA ARG A 160 -9.37 -2.84 11.71
C ARG A 160 -9.45 -4.08 10.83
N GLN A 161 -9.86 -5.22 11.38
CA GLN A 161 -10.03 -6.47 10.63
C GLN A 161 -11.10 -6.36 9.53
N GLN A 162 -12.24 -5.76 9.85
CA GLN A 162 -13.31 -5.56 8.86
C GLN A 162 -12.84 -4.68 7.70
N ALA A 163 -12.19 -3.53 7.99
CA ALA A 163 -11.69 -2.64 6.96
C ALA A 163 -10.66 -3.32 6.03
N LEU A 164 -9.81 -4.19 6.57
CA LEU A 164 -8.84 -4.95 5.79
C LEU A 164 -9.51 -6.06 4.96
N ALA A 165 -10.50 -6.73 5.51
CA ALA A 165 -11.29 -7.73 4.78
C ALA A 165 -12.05 -7.08 3.61
N ASP A 166 -12.71 -5.95 3.84
CA ASP A 166 -13.53 -5.25 2.85
C ASP A 166 -12.68 -4.68 1.70
N LYS A 167 -11.51 -4.10 2.01
CA LYS A 167 -10.68 -3.44 1.00
C LYS A 167 -9.65 -4.35 0.34
N TYR A 168 -9.05 -5.26 1.11
CA TYR A 168 -7.87 -6.04 0.68
C TYR A 168 -8.09 -7.56 0.75
N ALA A 169 -9.31 -8.01 1.09
CA ALA A 169 -9.69 -9.42 1.10
C ALA A 169 -8.78 -10.34 1.97
N PHE A 170 -8.23 -9.83 3.08
CA PHE A 170 -7.43 -10.64 4.01
C PHE A 170 -7.76 -10.39 5.48
N ARG A 171 -7.40 -11.37 6.33
CA ARG A 171 -7.46 -11.26 7.80
C ARG A 171 -6.06 -11.00 8.35
N CYS A 172 -5.90 -9.92 9.10
CA CYS A 172 -4.59 -9.54 9.63
C CYS A 172 -4.15 -10.47 10.77
N ALA A 173 -2.92 -11.00 10.67
CA ALA A 173 -2.29 -11.82 11.69
C ALA A 173 -1.04 -11.16 12.31
N CYS A 174 -0.92 -9.83 12.21
CA CYS A 174 0.21 -9.09 12.80
C CYS A 174 0.22 -9.19 14.33
N PRO A 175 1.34 -8.85 15.01
CA PRO A 175 1.45 -8.98 16.47
C PRO A 175 0.29 -8.36 17.25
N ALA A 176 -0.20 -7.18 16.85
CA ALA A 176 -1.33 -6.51 17.50
C ALA A 176 -2.67 -7.24 17.27
N CYS A 177 -2.85 -7.92 16.15
CA CYS A 177 -4.05 -8.70 15.85
C CYS A 177 -3.99 -10.16 16.32
N SER A 178 -2.81 -10.62 16.73
CA SER A 178 -2.55 -11.95 17.26
C SER A 178 -2.49 -11.98 18.79
N LEU A 179 -2.71 -10.83 19.45
CA LEU A 179 -2.86 -10.76 20.90
C LEU A 179 -4.00 -11.67 21.41
N PRO A 180 -3.83 -12.29 22.59
CA PRO A 180 -4.93 -12.93 23.32
C PRO A 180 -6.12 -11.99 23.51
N THR A 181 -7.33 -12.54 23.63
CA THR A 181 -8.58 -11.75 23.70
C THR A 181 -8.57 -10.71 24.82
N ALA A 182 -8.03 -11.06 26.00
CA ALA A 182 -7.94 -10.14 27.13
C ALA A 182 -7.01 -8.93 26.83
N ASP A 183 -5.83 -9.19 26.27
CA ASP A 183 -4.85 -8.15 25.93
C ASP A 183 -5.34 -7.27 24.77
N ALA A 184 -6.03 -7.87 23.80
CA ALA A 184 -6.66 -7.14 22.71
C ALA A 184 -7.75 -6.20 23.22
N ALA A 185 -8.59 -6.64 24.17
CA ALA A 185 -9.61 -5.79 24.78
C ALA A 185 -9.01 -4.62 25.57
N ALA A 186 -7.94 -4.88 26.35
CA ALA A 186 -7.21 -3.83 27.06
C ALA A 186 -6.49 -2.86 26.09
N SER A 187 -6.03 -3.34 24.95
CA SER A 187 -5.47 -2.50 23.89
C SER A 187 -6.53 -1.62 23.22
N ASP A 188 -7.72 -2.16 22.98
CA ASP A 188 -8.81 -1.44 22.30
C ASP A 188 -9.48 -0.38 23.21
N ALA A 189 -9.28 -0.47 24.53
CA ALA A 189 -9.83 0.47 25.51
C ALA A 189 -8.90 1.64 25.89
N ARG A 190 -7.68 1.68 25.35
CA ARG A 190 -6.70 2.76 25.55
C ARG A 190 -6.80 3.79 24.44
#